data_AF-A0A8B6CE81-F1
#
_entry.id   AF-A0A8B6CE81-F1
#
_cell.length_a   1.000
_cell.length_b   1.000
_cell.length_c   1.000
_cell.angle_alpha   90.00
_cell.angle_beta   90.00
_cell.angle_gamma   90.00
#
_symmetry.space_group_name_H-M   'P 1'
#
loop_
_entity.id
_entity.type
_entity.pdbx_description
1 polymer ?
#
loop_
_entity_poly.entity_id
_entity_poly.type
_entity_poly.pdbx_seq_one_letter_code
_entity_poly.pdbx_strand_id
1 'polypeptide(L)'
;MAYKAVRNSNGNNPNFVEQWVSKVLHYSSQYDSQSWPASCVEGKPRVYPKYGDIAGAWAQKQKDANQFIEIEYEEKIYIDKIDIYETYHAGMVKCIKAKHPNGSWVKVWNTPKVSCITHSRIFSPDFERLSFQSNVLRIEVDCTVASNWCEIDAVKISGTKFNFDLPPSPADITNDLAKLVNNSQFSDVSFNVNGNIFHGHRAIMSVRSEYFRAMFSFDGSSQKNSSATSYDLSDKSPPSYESLSLSHEKPIELKDVDDRAFSIILHYIYTNKLPQNCQSQILPKVWRTADRFSLDGLKSLAIFELSSALTIQNVVEVYVDVISALPIIESIKTICENYMQENMAEVVRLPSFTSLPQGLMLELIQKMTEKMKI
;
A
#
# COMPACT_ATOMS: atom_id res chain seq x y z
N MET A 1 -15.50 -2.01 -12.56
CA MET A 1 -16.18 -2.26 -13.84
C MET A 1 -15.85 -1.12 -14.79
N ALA A 2 -15.15 -1.38 -15.89
CA ALA A 2 -14.73 -0.35 -16.83
C ALA A 2 -15.88 -0.01 -17.79
N TYR A 3 -16.19 1.29 -17.91
CA TYR A 3 -17.02 1.81 -19.00
C TYR A 3 -16.50 1.25 -20.33
N LYS A 4 -17.38 0.59 -21.10
CA LYS A 4 -17.12 0.34 -22.52
C LYS A 4 -17.21 1.69 -23.25
N ALA A 5 -16.16 2.48 -23.14
CA ALA A 5 -15.90 3.58 -24.07
C ALA A 5 -15.93 3.00 -25.49
N VAL A 6 -16.39 3.80 -26.46
CA VAL A 6 -16.43 3.45 -27.89
C VAL A 6 -15.02 3.02 -28.31
N ARG A 7 -14.81 1.71 -28.45
CA ARG A 7 -13.53 1.12 -28.89
C ARG A 7 -13.51 1.11 -30.41
N ASN A 8 -12.40 1.50 -31.02
CA ASN A 8 -12.20 1.32 -32.46
C ASN A 8 -12.11 -0.17 -32.82
N SER A 9 -12.03 -0.49 -34.11
CA SER A 9 -11.96 -1.86 -34.64
C SER A 9 -10.83 -2.73 -34.06
N ASN A 10 -9.85 -2.11 -33.39
CA ASN A 10 -8.70 -2.78 -32.76
C ASN A 10 -8.84 -2.86 -31.22
N GLY A 11 -9.99 -2.49 -30.66
CA GLY A 11 -10.24 -2.56 -29.21
C GLY A 11 -9.71 -1.36 -28.41
N ASN A 12 -9.10 -0.35 -29.05
CA ASN A 12 -8.52 0.81 -28.38
C ASN A 12 -9.54 1.95 -28.28
N ASN A 13 -9.59 2.63 -27.12
CA ASN A 13 -10.32 3.87 -26.97
C ASN A 13 -9.59 4.97 -27.75
N PRO A 14 -10.17 5.56 -28.81
CA PRO A 14 -9.49 6.54 -29.66
C PRO A 14 -9.13 7.84 -28.93
N ASN A 15 -9.72 8.08 -27.76
CA ASN A 15 -9.43 9.25 -26.92
C ASN A 15 -8.31 9.01 -25.92
N PHE A 16 -7.90 7.76 -25.71
CA PHE A 16 -6.81 7.40 -24.80
C PHE A 16 -5.48 7.48 -25.55
N VAL A 17 -4.51 8.13 -24.92
CA VAL A 17 -3.17 8.34 -25.46
C VAL A 17 -2.17 7.78 -24.47
N GLU A 18 -1.24 6.98 -24.98
CA GLU A 18 0.01 6.68 -24.30
C GLU A 18 1.15 7.22 -25.14
N GLN A 19 2.07 7.94 -24.51
CA GLN A 19 3.18 8.56 -25.21
C GLN A 19 4.44 8.60 -24.35
N TRP A 20 5.56 8.53 -25.04
CA TRP A 20 6.91 8.62 -24.48
C TRP A 20 7.42 10.05 -24.58
N VAL A 21 8.45 10.39 -23.81
CA VAL A 21 9.12 11.68 -23.94
C VAL A 21 9.54 11.89 -25.39
N SER A 22 9.08 13.00 -25.96
CA SER A 22 9.49 13.41 -27.31
C SER A 22 10.79 14.21 -27.27
N LYS A 23 11.01 14.98 -26.20
CA LYS A 23 12.14 15.90 -26.09
C LYS A 23 12.47 16.27 -24.65
N VAL A 24 13.76 16.38 -24.33
CA VAL A 24 14.23 17.03 -23.10
C VAL A 24 14.32 18.54 -23.30
N LEU A 25 13.72 19.29 -22.39
CA LEU A 25 13.71 20.76 -22.42
C LEU A 25 14.86 21.35 -21.60
N HIS A 26 14.97 20.93 -20.34
CA HIS A 26 15.94 21.44 -19.37
C HIS A 26 16.34 20.33 -18.40
N TYR A 27 17.51 20.44 -17.79
CA TYR A 27 17.96 19.51 -16.77
C TYR A 27 18.95 20.23 -15.83
N SER A 28 19.09 19.74 -14.60
CA SER A 28 20.04 20.30 -13.63
C SER A 28 21.48 20.03 -14.03
N SER A 29 21.78 18.75 -14.26
CA SER A 29 23.10 18.27 -14.63
C SER A 29 22.98 16.90 -15.29
N GLN A 30 24.03 16.50 -16.00
CA GLN A 30 24.17 15.16 -16.57
C GLN A 30 25.61 14.69 -16.39
N TYR A 31 25.82 13.41 -16.15
CA TYR A 31 27.14 12.85 -15.85
C TYR A 31 28.14 13.14 -16.98
N ASP A 32 27.78 12.78 -18.21
CA ASP A 32 28.51 13.11 -19.42
C ASP A 32 27.55 13.35 -20.61
N SER A 33 28.11 13.61 -21.79
CA SER A 33 27.35 13.86 -23.02
C SER A 33 27.27 12.65 -23.96
N GLN A 34 27.71 11.47 -23.55
CA GLN A 34 27.83 10.29 -24.43
C GLN A 34 27.07 9.08 -23.89
N SER A 35 27.32 8.70 -22.64
CA SER A 35 26.85 7.47 -22.03
C SER A 35 25.63 7.67 -21.13
N TRP A 36 25.57 8.79 -20.40
CA TRP A 36 24.41 9.14 -19.55
C TRP A 36 23.86 10.57 -19.76
N PRO A 37 23.70 11.05 -21.02
CA PRO A 37 23.12 12.35 -21.28
C PRO A 37 21.63 12.39 -20.89
N ALA A 38 21.11 13.61 -20.66
CA ALA A 38 19.68 13.79 -20.40
C ALA A 38 18.80 13.29 -21.55
N SER A 39 19.26 13.38 -22.80
CA SER A 39 18.52 12.87 -23.97
C SER A 39 18.24 11.37 -23.97
N CYS A 40 18.86 10.58 -23.08
CA CYS A 40 18.58 9.16 -22.96
C CYS A 40 17.11 8.86 -22.59
N VAL A 41 16.43 9.75 -21.84
CA VAL A 41 15.00 9.56 -21.52
C VAL A 41 14.06 9.75 -22.72
N GLU A 42 14.55 10.22 -23.87
CA GLU A 42 13.73 10.40 -25.07
C GLU A 42 13.40 9.05 -25.71
N GLY A 43 12.09 8.83 -25.91
CA GLY A 43 11.55 7.60 -26.48
C GLY A 43 11.34 6.48 -25.46
N LYS A 44 11.41 5.24 -25.97
CA LYS A 44 11.16 4.02 -25.19
C LYS A 44 12.38 3.66 -24.31
N PRO A 45 12.18 2.89 -23.23
CA PRO A 45 13.26 2.45 -22.35
C PRO A 45 14.30 1.64 -23.13
N ARG A 46 15.58 1.86 -22.84
CA ARG A 46 16.73 1.20 -23.48
C ARG A 46 17.43 0.22 -22.54
N VAL A 47 17.36 0.47 -21.24
CA VAL A 47 18.08 -0.27 -20.18
C VAL A 47 17.13 -1.19 -19.42
N TYR A 48 15.94 -0.72 -19.06
CA TYR A 48 14.92 -1.50 -18.35
C TYR A 48 14.57 -2.77 -19.16
N PRO A 49 14.44 -3.96 -18.52
CA PRO A 49 14.32 -4.20 -17.08
C PRO A 49 15.65 -4.42 -16.36
N LYS A 50 16.81 -4.21 -16.99
CA LYS A 50 18.10 -4.43 -16.32
C LYS A 50 18.32 -3.40 -15.22
N TYR A 51 18.98 -3.83 -14.14
CA TYR A 51 19.45 -2.96 -13.07
C TYR A 51 20.98 -2.89 -13.10
N GLY A 52 21.53 -1.71 -12.86
CA GLY A 52 22.97 -1.50 -12.76
C GLY A 52 23.37 -0.19 -13.41
N ASP A 53 24.64 0.17 -13.24
CA ASP A 53 25.28 1.31 -13.88
C ASP A 53 25.51 0.98 -15.37
N ILE A 54 24.50 1.27 -16.20
CA ILE A 54 24.45 0.86 -17.60
C ILE A 54 24.13 2.10 -18.45
N ALA A 55 25.06 2.43 -19.35
CA ALA A 55 24.87 3.52 -20.30
C ALA A 55 23.55 3.36 -21.10
N GLY A 56 22.87 4.48 -21.35
CA GLY A 56 21.57 4.50 -22.01
C GLY A 56 20.42 5.06 -21.18
N ALA A 57 20.68 5.49 -19.94
CA ALA A 57 19.76 6.21 -19.07
C ALA A 57 20.30 7.62 -18.73
N TRP A 58 19.44 8.55 -18.30
CA TRP A 58 19.89 9.83 -17.76
C TRP A 58 20.43 9.62 -16.34
N ALA A 59 21.66 10.05 -16.11
CA ALA A 59 22.23 10.21 -14.77
C ALA A 59 22.64 11.67 -14.56
N GLN A 60 22.30 12.24 -13.41
CA GLN A 60 22.82 13.54 -12.98
C GLN A 60 24.35 13.52 -12.83
N LYS A 61 25.00 14.70 -12.75
CA LYS A 61 26.42 14.82 -12.33
C LYS A 61 26.58 15.07 -10.83
N GLN A 62 25.72 15.94 -10.29
CA GLN A 62 25.75 16.35 -8.88
C GLN A 62 24.83 15.48 -8.02
N LYS A 63 25.37 14.91 -6.94
CA LYS A 63 24.68 13.95 -6.05
C LYS A 63 23.91 14.62 -4.91
N ASP A 64 23.45 15.84 -5.14
CA ASP A 64 22.73 16.64 -4.15
C ASP A 64 21.20 16.46 -4.26
N ALA A 65 20.47 17.20 -3.43
CA ALA A 65 19.02 17.10 -3.36
C ALA A 65 18.28 17.86 -4.48
N ASN A 66 18.98 18.61 -5.34
CA ASN A 66 18.40 19.62 -6.24
C ASN A 66 18.49 19.22 -7.72
N GLN A 67 18.43 17.93 -8.01
CA GLN A 67 18.50 17.43 -9.37
C GLN A 67 17.12 17.41 -10.03
N PHE A 68 17.07 17.68 -11.33
CA PHE A 68 15.82 17.66 -12.08
C PHE A 68 16.03 17.41 -13.57
N ILE A 69 14.96 16.95 -14.22
CA ILE A 69 14.81 16.92 -15.67
C ILE A 69 13.41 17.43 -16.04
N GLU A 70 13.35 18.29 -17.06
CA GLU A 70 12.14 18.79 -17.68
C GLU A 70 12.00 18.17 -19.07
N ILE A 71 10.84 17.57 -19.30
CA ILE A 71 10.57 16.72 -20.45
C ILE A 71 9.26 17.14 -21.10
N GLU A 72 9.23 17.06 -22.42
CA GLU A 72 8.08 17.35 -23.27
C GLU A 72 7.59 16.08 -23.97
N TYR A 73 6.29 16.07 -24.25
CA TYR A 73 5.56 15.06 -24.99
C TYR A 73 4.88 15.69 -26.22
N GLU A 74 4.53 14.89 -27.23
CA GLU A 74 3.94 15.37 -28.48
C GLU A 74 2.53 15.96 -28.28
N GLU A 75 1.67 15.25 -27.53
CA GLU A 75 0.27 15.64 -27.33
C GLU A 75 0.02 16.18 -25.92
N LYS A 76 -0.73 17.28 -25.82
CA LYS A 76 -1.30 17.76 -24.56
C LYS A 76 -2.49 16.90 -24.17
N ILE A 77 -2.40 16.24 -23.02
CA ILE A 77 -3.45 15.34 -22.52
C ILE A 77 -3.79 15.65 -21.07
N TYR A 78 -4.98 15.27 -20.65
CA TYR A 78 -5.31 15.14 -19.23
C TYR A 78 -4.59 13.90 -18.72
N ILE A 79 -3.52 14.11 -17.96
CA ILE A 79 -2.62 13.04 -17.52
C ILE A 79 -3.29 12.27 -16.38
N ASP A 80 -3.46 10.96 -16.59
CA ASP A 80 -4.05 10.02 -15.63
C ASP A 80 -2.98 9.17 -14.95
N LYS A 81 -1.84 8.94 -15.64
CA LYS A 81 -0.76 8.09 -15.16
C LYS A 81 0.59 8.59 -15.66
N ILE A 82 1.60 8.45 -14.79
CA ILE A 82 3.00 8.71 -15.10
C ILE A 82 3.78 7.46 -14.71
N ASP A 83 4.52 6.88 -15.64
CA ASP A 83 5.39 5.73 -15.43
C ASP A 83 6.85 6.16 -15.63
N ILE A 84 7.67 6.12 -14.57
CA ILE A 84 9.09 6.47 -14.59
C ILE A 84 9.91 5.17 -14.49
N TYR A 85 10.74 4.90 -15.49
CA TYR A 85 11.56 3.69 -15.56
C TYR A 85 12.91 3.98 -14.90
N GLU A 86 13.08 3.53 -13.65
CA GLU A 86 14.29 3.73 -12.86
C GLU A 86 15.19 2.47 -12.94
N THR A 87 16.47 2.63 -13.31
CA THR A 87 17.37 1.51 -13.63
C THR A 87 18.61 1.40 -12.75
N TYR A 88 18.96 2.45 -12.01
CA TYR A 88 20.06 2.42 -11.04
C TYR A 88 19.79 3.37 -9.88
N HIS A 89 19.97 2.91 -8.65
CA HIS A 89 19.60 3.63 -7.41
C HIS A 89 18.20 4.27 -7.50
N ALA A 90 17.18 3.43 -7.76
CA ALA A 90 15.79 3.85 -7.89
C ALA A 90 15.23 4.42 -6.57
N GLY A 91 14.07 5.09 -6.63
CA GLY A 91 13.40 5.62 -5.44
C GLY A 91 13.82 7.02 -5.03
N MET A 92 14.53 7.72 -5.92
CA MET A 92 15.10 9.05 -5.67
C MET A 92 14.20 10.19 -6.18
N VAL A 93 13.16 9.90 -6.96
CA VAL A 93 12.15 10.88 -7.37
C VAL A 93 11.46 11.43 -6.11
N LYS A 94 11.60 12.74 -5.87
CA LYS A 94 11.01 13.42 -4.71
C LYS A 94 9.76 14.22 -5.04
N CYS A 95 9.63 14.70 -6.27
CA CYS A 95 8.57 15.61 -6.67
C CYS A 95 8.37 15.56 -8.19
N ILE A 96 7.12 15.54 -8.62
CA ILE A 96 6.72 15.62 -10.02
C ILE A 96 5.82 16.84 -10.17
N LYS A 97 6.11 17.68 -11.15
CA LYS A 97 5.32 18.86 -11.51
C LYS A 97 4.88 18.78 -12.96
N ALA A 98 3.68 19.26 -13.25
CA ALA A 98 3.16 19.43 -14.59
C ALA A 98 3.05 20.92 -14.91
N LYS A 99 3.37 21.29 -16.15
CA LYS A 99 3.23 22.68 -16.59
C LYS A 99 1.79 22.97 -16.97
N HIS A 100 1.16 23.89 -16.25
CA HIS A 100 -0.18 24.35 -16.55
C HIS A 100 -0.19 25.22 -17.84
N PRO A 101 -1.29 25.26 -18.62
CA PRO A 101 -1.39 26.09 -19.82
C PRO A 101 -1.08 27.58 -19.63
N ASN A 102 -1.26 28.11 -18.41
CA ASN A 102 -0.90 29.49 -18.04
C ASN A 102 0.61 29.68 -17.79
N GLY A 103 1.43 28.63 -17.95
CA GLY A 103 2.88 28.65 -17.75
C GLY A 103 3.35 28.31 -16.32
N SER A 104 2.46 28.24 -15.34
CA SER A 104 2.81 27.90 -13.95
C SER A 104 3.07 26.40 -13.75
N TRP A 105 3.86 26.05 -12.74
CA TRP A 105 4.09 24.65 -12.36
C TRP A 105 3.10 24.22 -11.29
N VAL A 106 2.36 23.14 -11.56
CA VAL A 106 1.48 22.49 -10.59
C VAL A 106 2.15 21.23 -10.09
N LYS A 107 2.23 21.08 -8.76
CA LYS A 107 2.78 19.87 -8.13
C LYS A 107 1.76 18.75 -8.27
N VAL A 108 2.17 17.65 -8.91
CA VAL A 108 1.33 16.47 -9.17
C VAL A 108 1.49 15.44 -8.07
N TRP A 109 2.74 15.23 -7.65
CA TRP A 109 3.08 14.27 -6.61
C TRP A 109 4.34 14.72 -5.88
N ASN A 110 4.45 14.40 -4.59
CA ASN A 110 5.70 14.50 -3.85
C ASN A 110 5.74 13.52 -2.67
N THR A 111 6.95 13.24 -2.19
CA THR A 111 7.18 12.50 -0.95
C THR A 111 7.98 13.37 0.04
N PRO A 112 7.75 13.27 1.36
CA PRO A 112 8.61 13.91 2.36
C PRO A 112 9.97 13.22 2.51
N LYS A 113 10.12 11.97 2.05
CA LYS A 113 11.34 11.18 2.18
C LYS A 113 11.55 10.29 0.96
N VAL A 114 12.77 10.27 0.44
CA VAL A 114 13.22 9.34 -0.62
C VAL A 114 13.91 8.12 0.00
N SER A 115 13.93 7.00 -0.73
CA SER A 115 14.53 5.73 -0.27
C SER A 115 15.28 5.07 -1.41
N CYS A 116 16.55 4.69 -1.18
CA CYS A 116 17.38 4.05 -2.20
C CYS A 116 16.95 2.60 -2.41
N ILE A 117 16.59 2.28 -3.65
CA ILE A 117 16.14 0.95 -4.08
C ILE A 117 17.19 0.37 -5.03
N THR A 118 17.65 -0.84 -4.71
CA THR A 118 18.76 -1.52 -5.40
C THR A 118 18.30 -2.54 -6.44
N HIS A 119 17.14 -2.31 -7.05
CA HIS A 119 16.64 -3.03 -8.20
C HIS A 119 15.93 -2.06 -9.17
N SER A 120 15.80 -2.45 -10.43
CA SER A 120 15.07 -1.66 -11.43
C SER A 120 13.58 -1.71 -11.15
N ARG A 121 12.83 -0.65 -11.48
CA ARG A 121 11.38 -0.62 -11.31
C ARG A 121 10.71 0.34 -12.28
N ILE A 122 9.40 0.17 -12.42
CA ILE A 122 8.52 1.19 -12.98
C ILE A 122 7.90 1.90 -11.77
N PHE A 123 8.29 3.14 -11.54
CA PHE A 123 7.69 3.98 -10.51
C PHE A 123 6.45 4.67 -11.09
N SER A 124 5.28 4.29 -10.57
CA SER A 124 3.97 4.80 -10.98
C SER A 124 3.27 5.42 -9.76
N PRO A 125 3.56 6.69 -9.40
CA PRO A 125 2.92 7.31 -8.25
C PRO A 125 1.41 7.47 -8.46
N ASP A 126 0.63 7.26 -7.40
CA ASP A 126 -0.78 7.61 -7.37
C ASP A 126 -0.94 9.12 -7.18
N PHE A 127 -1.78 9.74 -8.02
CA PHE A 127 -2.18 11.14 -7.91
C PHE A 127 -3.57 11.33 -8.51
N GLU A 128 -4.26 12.40 -8.10
CA GLU A 128 -5.52 12.80 -8.72
C GLU A 128 -5.26 13.30 -10.14
N ARG A 129 -6.05 12.78 -11.09
CA ARG A 129 -5.99 13.22 -12.49
C ARG A 129 -5.93 14.75 -12.59
N LEU A 130 -5.04 15.25 -13.45
CA LEU A 130 -4.94 16.68 -13.68
C LEU A 130 -6.22 17.22 -14.31
N SER A 131 -6.77 18.29 -13.75
CA SER A 131 -7.95 18.99 -14.27
C SER A 131 -7.66 19.84 -15.52
N PHE A 132 -6.43 19.78 -16.04
CA PHE A 132 -5.95 20.52 -17.19
C PHE A 132 -5.05 19.63 -18.07
N GLN A 133 -4.91 20.00 -19.33
CA GLN A 133 -4.00 19.31 -20.23
C GLN A 133 -2.56 19.77 -20.04
N SER A 134 -1.64 18.81 -20.00
CA SER A 134 -0.20 19.08 -20.03
C SER A 134 0.47 18.14 -21.02
N ASN A 135 1.57 18.62 -21.60
CA ASN A 135 2.56 17.82 -22.31
C ASN A 135 3.97 18.09 -21.76
N VAL A 136 4.10 18.74 -20.61
CA VAL A 136 5.40 19.06 -20.02
C VAL A 136 5.40 18.66 -18.55
N LEU A 137 6.40 17.87 -18.18
CA LEU A 137 6.66 17.47 -16.80
C LEU A 137 8.04 17.95 -16.35
N ARG A 138 8.16 18.20 -15.05
CA ARG A 138 9.43 18.35 -14.34
C ARG A 138 9.51 17.28 -13.27
N ILE A 139 10.52 16.43 -13.36
CA ILE A 139 10.81 15.39 -12.39
C ILE A 139 12.00 15.86 -11.56
N GLU A 140 11.82 15.96 -10.26
CA GLU A 140 12.85 16.37 -9.31
C GLU A 140 13.32 15.15 -8.52
N VAL A 141 14.63 15.01 -8.38
CA VAL A 141 15.31 13.86 -7.79
C VAL A 141 16.18 14.36 -6.63
N ASP A 142 16.14 13.63 -5.52
CA ASP A 142 17.04 13.83 -4.38
C ASP A 142 18.00 12.66 -4.27
N CYS A 143 19.26 12.90 -4.63
CA CYS A 143 20.28 11.85 -4.68
C CYS A 143 21.04 11.69 -3.35
N THR A 144 20.73 12.48 -2.32
CA THR A 144 21.51 12.49 -1.06
C THR A 144 21.47 11.16 -0.33
N VAL A 145 20.32 10.48 -0.35
CA VAL A 145 20.14 9.17 0.30
C VAL A 145 20.94 8.07 -0.41
N ALA A 146 21.01 8.08 -1.74
CA ALA A 146 21.89 7.17 -2.46
C ALA A 146 23.37 7.56 -2.32
N SER A 147 23.66 8.84 -2.11
CA SER A 147 25.02 9.42 -2.18
C SER A 147 25.76 9.01 -3.47
N ASN A 148 25.00 8.75 -4.54
CA ASN A 148 25.48 8.23 -5.80
C ASN A 148 24.63 8.73 -6.98
N TRP A 149 24.98 8.34 -8.20
CA TRP A 149 24.18 8.60 -9.39
C TRP A 149 22.87 7.82 -9.34
N CYS A 150 21.83 8.38 -9.94
CA CYS A 150 20.52 7.76 -10.03
C CYS A 150 20.11 7.83 -11.49
N GLU A 151 19.54 6.75 -12.01
CA GLU A 151 19.29 6.61 -13.43
C GLU A 151 17.80 6.50 -13.73
N ILE A 152 17.35 7.39 -14.63
CA ILE A 152 16.03 7.32 -15.26
C ILE A 152 16.23 6.98 -16.73
N ASP A 153 15.71 5.84 -17.15
CA ASP A 153 15.84 5.31 -18.51
C ASP A 153 14.77 5.88 -19.45
N ALA A 154 13.53 6.01 -18.97
CA ALA A 154 12.44 6.57 -19.77
C ALA A 154 11.29 7.06 -18.88
N VAL A 155 10.43 7.90 -19.46
CA VAL A 155 9.19 8.33 -18.82
C VAL A 155 8.03 8.23 -19.81
N LYS A 156 6.95 7.58 -19.38
CA LYS A 156 5.70 7.48 -20.16
C LYS A 156 4.59 8.20 -19.44
N ILE A 157 3.75 8.91 -20.19
CA ILE A 157 2.46 9.39 -19.70
C ILE A 157 1.32 8.70 -20.43
N SER A 158 0.25 8.46 -19.69
CA SER A 158 -1.00 7.94 -20.23
C SER A 158 -2.17 8.78 -19.74
N GLY A 159 -3.15 8.98 -20.60
CA GLY A 159 -4.30 9.82 -20.28
C GLY A 159 -5.23 10.00 -21.47
N THR A 160 -5.98 11.10 -21.48
CA THR A 160 -7.02 11.33 -22.51
C THR A 160 -6.96 12.73 -23.12
N LYS A 161 -7.41 12.84 -24.38
CA LYS A 161 -7.44 14.12 -25.12
C LYS A 161 -8.51 15.10 -24.62
N PHE A 162 -9.54 14.60 -23.93
CA PHE A 162 -10.67 15.41 -23.46
C PHE A 162 -10.87 15.24 -21.95
N ASN A 163 -11.39 16.28 -21.30
CA ASN A 163 -11.81 16.18 -19.93
C ASN A 163 -13.15 15.44 -19.89
N PHE A 164 -13.12 14.16 -19.56
CA PHE A 164 -14.32 13.43 -19.19
C PHE A 164 -14.45 13.46 -17.67
N ASP A 165 -15.67 13.57 -17.15
CA ASP A 165 -15.93 13.16 -15.78
C ASP A 165 -15.72 11.65 -15.72
N LEU A 166 -14.49 11.24 -15.39
CA LEU A 166 -14.19 9.83 -15.20
C LEU A 166 -14.99 9.37 -13.98
N PRO A 167 -15.59 8.17 -14.03
CA PRO A 167 -16.15 7.60 -12.81
C PRO A 167 -15.05 7.55 -11.74
N PRO A 168 -15.40 7.77 -10.46
CA PRO A 168 -14.46 7.63 -9.37
C PRO A 168 -13.69 6.32 -9.51
N SER A 169 -12.38 6.41 -9.40
CA SER A 169 -11.49 5.27 -9.40
C SER A 169 -11.86 4.33 -8.24
N PRO A 170 -11.46 3.05 -8.28
CA PRO A 170 -11.63 2.18 -7.12
C PRO A 170 -11.02 2.75 -5.82
N ALA A 171 -9.96 3.57 -5.95
CA ALA A 171 -9.35 4.27 -4.81
C ALA A 171 -10.29 5.33 -4.22
N ASP A 172 -11.09 6.00 -5.03
CA ASP A 172 -12.06 7.00 -4.57
C ASP A 172 -13.17 6.37 -3.74
N ILE A 173 -13.69 5.21 -4.17
CA ILE A 173 -14.66 4.44 -3.36
C ILE A 173 -14.03 4.04 -2.02
N THR A 174 -12.77 3.62 -2.04
CA THR A 174 -12.04 3.24 -0.83
C THR A 174 -11.88 4.44 0.12
N ASN A 175 -11.56 5.62 -0.42
CA ASN A 175 -11.43 6.86 0.34
C ASN A 175 -12.77 7.34 0.89
N ASP A 176 -13.86 7.16 0.14
CA ASP A 176 -15.22 7.47 0.61
C ASP A 176 -15.65 6.54 1.74
N LEU A 177 -15.39 5.23 1.62
CA LEU A 177 -15.65 4.27 2.70
C LEU A 177 -14.76 4.50 3.92
N ALA A 178 -13.53 4.99 3.73
CA ALA A 178 -12.63 5.33 4.84
C ALA A 178 -13.25 6.38 5.78
N LYS A 179 -14.11 7.27 5.28
CA LYS A 179 -14.83 8.28 6.07
C LYS A 179 -15.86 7.68 7.03
N LEU A 180 -16.25 6.41 6.83
CA LEU A 180 -17.20 5.68 7.67
C LEU A 180 -16.52 4.84 8.75
N VAL A 181 -15.18 4.75 8.76
CA VAL A 181 -14.43 3.99 9.78
C VAL A 181 -14.67 4.61 11.15
N ASN A 182 -15.18 3.80 12.09
CA ASN A 182 -15.50 4.21 13.46
C ASN A 182 -16.40 5.47 13.54
N ASN A 183 -17.23 5.68 12.52
CA ASN A 183 -18.17 6.79 12.46
C ASN A 183 -19.52 6.34 13.03
N SER A 184 -20.05 7.08 14.01
CA SER A 184 -21.35 6.77 14.61
C SER A 184 -22.53 7.07 13.69
N GLN A 185 -22.35 7.93 12.69
CA GLN A 185 -23.37 8.26 11.70
C GLN A 185 -23.64 7.04 10.80
N PHE A 186 -24.91 6.63 10.73
CA PHE A 186 -25.38 5.44 9.99
C PHE A 186 -24.89 4.09 10.52
N SER A 187 -24.13 4.09 11.63
CA SER A 187 -23.74 2.88 12.31
C SER A 187 -24.95 2.17 12.91
N ASP A 188 -25.08 0.88 12.62
CA ASP A 188 -26.14 -0.03 13.08
C ASP A 188 -25.60 -1.11 14.03
N VAL A 189 -24.35 -0.99 14.45
CA VAL A 189 -23.69 -1.83 15.45
C VAL A 189 -22.58 -1.08 16.16
N SER A 190 -22.45 -1.31 17.47
CA SER A 190 -21.30 -0.85 18.24
C SER A 190 -20.66 -1.99 19.01
N PHE A 191 -19.36 -1.86 19.27
CA PHE A 191 -18.55 -2.84 19.98
C PHE A 191 -17.91 -2.19 21.20
N ASN A 192 -17.96 -2.85 22.34
CA ASN A 192 -17.17 -2.47 23.50
C ASN A 192 -15.90 -3.34 23.53
N VAL A 193 -14.74 -2.69 23.44
CA VAL A 193 -13.41 -3.32 23.49
C VAL A 193 -12.62 -2.64 24.60
N ASN A 194 -12.43 -3.33 25.72
CA ASN A 194 -11.73 -2.79 26.90
C ASN A 194 -12.28 -1.44 27.41
N GLY A 195 -13.60 -1.22 27.29
CA GLY A 195 -14.26 0.03 27.69
C GLY A 195 -14.35 1.08 26.59
N ASN A 196 -13.68 0.87 25.45
CA ASN A 196 -13.73 1.76 24.30
C ASN A 196 -14.85 1.32 23.35
N ILE A 197 -15.71 2.27 22.96
CA ILE A 197 -16.80 2.02 22.03
C ILE A 197 -16.34 2.27 20.59
N PHE A 198 -16.56 1.27 19.74
CA PHE A 198 -16.26 1.33 18.32
C PHE A 198 -17.55 1.16 17.50
N HIS A 199 -17.74 2.03 16.51
CA HIS A 199 -18.90 2.04 15.63
C HIS A 199 -18.60 1.32 14.30
N GLY A 200 -19.57 0.55 13.82
CA GLY A 200 -19.46 -0.19 12.56
C GLY A 200 -20.78 -0.28 11.80
N HIS A 201 -20.72 -0.94 10.65
CA HIS A 201 -21.87 -1.15 9.76
C HIS A 201 -21.99 -2.66 9.50
N ARG A 202 -23.05 -3.31 9.99
CA ARG A 202 -23.28 -4.76 9.92
C ARG A 202 -23.15 -5.26 8.48
N ALA A 203 -23.69 -4.53 7.50
CA ALA A 203 -23.62 -4.87 6.08
C ALA A 203 -22.17 -4.96 5.57
N ILE A 204 -21.36 -3.94 5.83
CA ILE A 204 -19.95 -3.90 5.37
C ILE A 204 -19.14 -5.01 6.06
N MET A 205 -19.28 -5.13 7.38
CA MET A 205 -18.55 -6.12 8.17
C MET A 205 -18.92 -7.55 7.78
N SER A 206 -20.20 -7.84 7.50
CA SER A 206 -20.66 -9.17 7.05
C SER A 206 -20.10 -9.58 5.69
N VAL A 207 -19.99 -8.63 4.75
CA VAL A 207 -19.44 -8.92 3.42
C VAL A 207 -17.94 -9.19 3.51
N ARG A 208 -17.25 -8.51 4.43
CA ARG A 208 -15.79 -8.48 4.52
C ARG A 208 -15.20 -9.50 5.49
N SER A 209 -16.00 -10.08 6.37
CA SER A 209 -15.58 -11.06 7.38
C SER A 209 -16.64 -12.13 7.59
N GLU A 210 -16.24 -13.39 7.45
CA GLU A 210 -17.13 -14.52 7.70
C GLU A 210 -17.55 -14.63 9.17
N TYR A 211 -16.64 -14.30 10.08
CA TYR A 211 -16.92 -14.22 11.50
C TYR A 211 -18.07 -13.25 11.79
N PHE A 212 -17.96 -12.01 11.31
CA PHE A 212 -19.00 -11.00 11.54
C PHE A 212 -20.31 -11.37 10.84
N ARG A 213 -20.24 -11.93 9.63
CA ARG A 213 -21.42 -12.45 8.93
C ARG A 213 -22.15 -13.50 9.76
N ALA A 214 -21.44 -14.48 10.29
CA ALA A 214 -22.01 -15.51 11.14
C ALA A 214 -22.59 -14.90 12.41
N MET A 215 -21.80 -14.10 13.13
CA MET A 215 -22.21 -13.43 14.36
C MET A 215 -23.53 -12.66 14.19
N PHE A 216 -23.65 -11.85 13.15
CA PHE A 216 -24.87 -11.06 12.89
C PHE A 216 -26.05 -11.89 12.37
N SER A 217 -25.78 -13.01 11.70
CA SER A 217 -26.85 -13.91 11.23
C SER A 217 -27.51 -14.67 12.39
N PHE A 218 -26.75 -15.03 13.42
CA PHE A 218 -27.27 -15.73 14.59
C PHE A 218 -27.96 -14.79 15.60
N ASP A 219 -27.47 -13.56 15.73
CA ASP A 219 -28.06 -12.52 16.58
C ASP A 219 -29.52 -12.20 16.18
N GLY A 220 -29.83 -12.23 14.88
CA GLY A 220 -31.19 -12.05 14.36
C GLY A 220 -32.19 -13.17 14.66
N SER A 221 -31.74 -14.30 15.21
CA SER A 221 -32.59 -15.49 15.49
C SER A 221 -32.96 -15.69 16.97
N SER A 222 -32.37 -14.93 17.89
CA SER A 222 -32.55 -15.16 19.34
C SER A 222 -33.60 -14.27 20.02
N GLN A 223 -34.38 -13.48 19.27
CA GLN A 223 -35.53 -12.74 19.80
C GLN A 223 -36.72 -12.66 18.84
N LYS A 224 -37.23 -13.80 18.35
CA LYS A 224 -38.65 -13.90 17.93
C LYS A 224 -39.23 -15.25 18.31
N ASN A 225 -39.89 -15.31 19.47
CA ASN A 225 -41.00 -16.24 19.63
C ASN A 225 -42.07 -15.85 18.60
N SER A 226 -42.64 -16.88 17.96
CA SER A 226 -43.81 -16.88 17.06
C SER A 226 -43.51 -16.87 15.55
N SER A 227 -43.82 -18.02 14.95
CA SER A 227 -44.20 -18.22 13.55
C SER A 227 -43.05 -18.29 12.54
N ALA A 228 -42.60 -19.52 12.27
CA ALA A 228 -41.88 -19.86 11.06
C ALA A 228 -42.74 -19.53 9.83
N THR A 229 -42.35 -18.51 9.07
CA THR A 229 -42.78 -18.34 7.68
C THR A 229 -41.62 -18.75 6.79
N SER A 230 -41.79 -19.90 6.13
CA SER A 230 -41.01 -20.30 4.97
C SER A 230 -41.05 -19.20 3.91
N TYR A 231 -39.90 -18.65 3.54
CA TYR A 231 -39.80 -17.70 2.43
C TYR A 231 -39.96 -18.45 1.10
N ASP A 232 -41.11 -18.26 0.45
CA ASP A 232 -41.35 -18.63 -0.94
C ASP A 232 -40.73 -17.56 -1.85
N LEU A 233 -39.86 -17.98 -2.77
CA LEU A 233 -39.09 -17.14 -3.69
C LEU A 233 -39.92 -16.57 -4.87
N SER A 234 -41.25 -16.70 -4.84
CA SER A 234 -42.13 -16.30 -5.94
C SER A 234 -42.80 -14.92 -5.79
N ASP A 235 -42.72 -14.26 -4.62
CA ASP A 235 -43.32 -12.94 -4.41
C ASP A 235 -42.29 -11.80 -4.55
N LYS A 236 -42.43 -10.97 -5.60
CA LYS A 236 -41.55 -9.84 -5.93
C LYS A 236 -41.95 -8.53 -5.23
N SER A 237 -42.37 -8.62 -3.97
CA SER A 237 -42.70 -7.45 -3.16
C SER A 237 -41.55 -7.21 -2.16
N PRO A 238 -40.78 -6.11 -2.26
CA PRO A 238 -39.73 -5.84 -1.27
C PRO A 238 -40.38 -5.64 0.11
N PRO A 239 -39.84 -6.25 1.18
CA PRO A 239 -40.37 -6.02 2.52
C PRO A 239 -40.23 -4.53 2.87
N SER A 240 -41.28 -3.97 3.46
CA SER A 240 -41.30 -2.61 3.99
C SER A 240 -40.14 -2.39 4.96
N TYR A 241 -39.30 -1.39 4.67
CA TYR A 241 -38.05 -1.05 5.35
C TYR A 241 -38.22 -0.51 6.80
N GLU A 242 -39.38 -0.70 7.42
CA GLU A 242 -39.77 -0.02 8.66
C GLU A 242 -39.28 -0.72 9.94
N SER A 243 -38.24 -1.56 9.85
CA SER A 243 -37.64 -2.27 10.99
C SER A 243 -36.22 -1.82 11.36
N LEU A 244 -35.66 -0.80 10.69
CA LEU A 244 -34.23 -0.45 10.80
C LEU A 244 -33.88 0.56 11.91
N SER A 245 -34.78 0.84 12.84
CA SER A 245 -34.45 1.62 14.05
C SER A 245 -33.90 0.70 15.15
N LEU A 246 -32.65 0.25 15.02
CA LEU A 246 -31.91 -0.43 16.11
C LEU A 246 -30.85 0.49 16.75
N SER A 247 -31.13 1.79 16.86
CA SER A 247 -30.28 2.75 17.59
C SER A 247 -30.24 2.53 19.12
N HIS A 248 -30.68 1.37 19.62
CA HIS A 248 -30.81 1.08 21.05
C HIS A 248 -30.26 -0.30 21.46
N GLU A 249 -29.51 -0.99 20.59
CA GLU A 249 -28.83 -2.22 21.01
C GLU A 249 -27.58 -1.91 21.84
N LYS A 250 -27.44 -2.62 22.97
CA LYS A 250 -26.25 -2.55 23.81
C LYS A 250 -25.01 -2.91 22.98
N PRO A 251 -23.86 -2.22 23.16
CA PRO A 251 -22.63 -2.56 22.46
C PRO A 251 -22.24 -4.04 22.64
N ILE A 252 -21.82 -4.68 21.56
CA ILE A 252 -21.36 -6.07 21.55
C ILE A 252 -20.00 -6.14 22.26
N GLU A 253 -19.91 -6.93 23.32
CA GLU A 253 -18.70 -7.07 24.11
C GLU A 253 -17.67 -7.98 23.42
N LEU A 254 -16.53 -7.43 23.02
CA LEU A 254 -15.42 -8.19 22.47
C LEU A 254 -14.32 -8.34 23.53
N LYS A 255 -14.39 -9.47 24.26
CA LYS A 255 -13.37 -9.85 25.25
C LYS A 255 -12.09 -10.30 24.59
N ASP A 256 -10.96 -10.06 25.25
CA ASP A 256 -9.63 -10.52 24.83
C ASP A 256 -9.22 -9.99 23.45
N VAL A 257 -9.63 -8.77 23.12
CA VAL A 257 -9.22 -8.05 21.92
C VAL A 257 -8.51 -6.77 22.34
N ASP A 258 -7.33 -6.52 21.76
CA ASP A 258 -6.62 -5.25 21.93
C ASP A 258 -7.37 -4.17 21.12
N ASP A 259 -7.70 -3.06 21.76
CA ASP A 259 -8.50 -1.97 21.19
C ASP A 259 -7.79 -1.30 20.00
N ARG A 260 -6.46 -1.17 20.05
CA ARG A 260 -5.67 -0.68 18.91
C ARG A 260 -5.66 -1.67 17.76
N ALA A 261 -5.56 -2.98 18.05
CA ALA A 261 -5.69 -4.00 17.03
C ALA A 261 -7.09 -3.95 16.39
N PHE A 262 -8.16 -3.81 17.18
CA PHE A 262 -9.53 -3.70 16.68
C PHE A 262 -9.74 -2.45 15.80
N SER A 263 -9.17 -1.32 16.18
CA SER A 263 -9.17 -0.11 15.35
C SER A 263 -8.57 -0.36 13.96
N ILE A 264 -7.47 -1.12 13.89
CA ILE A 264 -6.83 -1.53 12.62
C ILE A 264 -7.70 -2.53 11.85
N ILE A 265 -8.35 -3.48 12.53
CA ILE A 265 -9.33 -4.39 11.90
C ILE A 265 -10.43 -3.58 11.21
N LEU A 266 -11.03 -2.62 11.93
CA LEU A 266 -12.08 -1.77 11.36
C LEU A 266 -11.55 -0.97 10.18
N HIS A 267 -10.38 -0.34 10.30
CA HIS A 267 -9.80 0.37 9.17
C HIS A 267 -9.65 -0.54 7.94
N TYR A 268 -9.08 -1.73 8.10
CA TYR A 268 -8.87 -2.69 7.01
C TYR A 268 -10.19 -3.16 6.37
N ILE A 269 -11.24 -3.39 7.16
CA ILE A 269 -12.56 -3.82 6.64
C ILE A 269 -13.07 -2.83 5.58
N TYR A 270 -12.90 -1.53 5.80
CA TYR A 270 -13.42 -0.47 4.93
C TYR A 270 -12.42 -0.08 3.82
N THR A 271 -11.11 -0.13 4.10
CA THR A 271 -10.11 0.43 3.18
C THR A 271 -9.27 -0.62 2.45
N ASN A 272 -9.31 -1.88 2.92
CA ASN A 272 -8.43 -2.96 2.48
C ASN A 272 -6.92 -2.62 2.60
N LYS A 273 -6.58 -1.66 3.47
CA LYS A 273 -5.21 -1.18 3.73
C LYS A 273 -4.94 -1.16 5.23
N LEU A 274 -3.66 -1.07 5.62
CA LEU A 274 -3.28 -0.67 6.97
C LEU A 274 -3.32 0.87 7.08
N PRO A 275 -3.54 1.42 8.29
CA PRO A 275 -3.38 2.86 8.51
C PRO A 275 -1.96 3.33 8.16
N GLN A 276 -1.82 4.53 7.61
CA GLN A 276 -0.52 5.07 7.15
C GLN A 276 0.58 5.06 8.23
N ASN A 277 0.21 5.24 9.49
CA ASN A 277 1.14 5.27 10.63
C ASN A 277 1.06 4.00 11.49
N CYS A 278 0.79 2.85 10.87
CA CYS A 278 0.74 1.58 11.57
C CYS A 278 2.14 1.19 12.09
N GLN A 279 2.29 1.07 13.39
CA GLN A 279 3.54 0.66 14.03
C GLN A 279 3.76 -0.84 13.87
N SER A 280 4.98 -1.30 13.62
CA SER A 280 5.26 -2.74 13.46
C SER A 280 4.99 -3.55 14.73
N GLN A 281 5.15 -2.97 15.92
CA GLN A 281 4.95 -3.68 17.20
C GLN A 281 3.50 -4.12 17.44
N ILE A 282 2.51 -3.48 16.82
CA ILE A 282 1.10 -3.87 16.97
C ILE A 282 0.73 -5.04 16.04
N LEU A 283 1.50 -5.29 14.98
CA LEU A 283 1.16 -6.21 13.92
C LEU A 283 0.98 -7.67 14.38
N PRO A 284 1.74 -8.22 15.36
CA PRO A 284 1.47 -9.56 15.88
C PRO A 284 0.09 -9.66 16.56
N LYS A 285 -0.38 -8.59 17.22
CA LYS A 285 -1.73 -8.54 17.81
C LYS A 285 -2.79 -8.36 16.73
N VAL A 286 -2.52 -7.52 15.72
CA VAL A 286 -3.40 -7.37 14.54
C VAL A 286 -3.58 -8.70 13.84
N TRP A 287 -2.50 -9.46 13.61
CA TRP A 287 -2.56 -10.76 12.96
C TRP A 287 -3.47 -11.75 13.71
N ARG A 288 -3.30 -11.87 15.04
CA ARG A 288 -4.14 -12.78 15.85
C ARG A 288 -5.60 -12.34 15.89
N THR A 289 -5.84 -11.04 15.91
CA THR A 289 -7.20 -10.47 15.85
C THR A 289 -7.82 -10.71 14.47
N ALA A 290 -7.04 -10.57 13.40
CA ALA A 290 -7.46 -10.85 12.03
C ALA A 290 -7.78 -12.34 11.84
N ASP A 291 -7.00 -13.23 12.44
CA ASP A 291 -7.28 -14.68 12.47
C ASP A 291 -8.60 -14.99 13.15
N ARG A 292 -8.82 -14.42 14.35
CA ARG A 292 -10.09 -14.55 15.08
C ARG A 292 -11.30 -14.08 14.27
N PHE A 293 -11.14 -13.05 13.43
CA PHE A 293 -12.21 -12.49 12.61
C PHE A 293 -12.20 -12.96 11.15
N SER A 294 -11.44 -14.00 10.82
CA SER A 294 -11.38 -14.61 9.48
C SER A 294 -11.03 -13.59 8.38
N LEU A 295 -9.99 -12.79 8.62
CA LEU A 295 -9.47 -11.76 7.71
C LEU A 295 -8.10 -12.18 7.16
N ASP A 296 -8.07 -13.23 6.33
CA ASP A 296 -6.81 -13.81 5.83
C ASP A 296 -5.95 -12.84 5.01
N GLY A 297 -6.58 -11.92 4.25
CA GLY A 297 -5.86 -10.87 3.54
C GLY A 297 -5.08 -9.94 4.48
N LEU A 298 -5.64 -9.62 5.65
CA LEU A 298 -4.96 -8.81 6.66
C LEU A 298 -3.87 -9.60 7.39
N LYS A 299 -4.06 -10.91 7.59
CA LYS A 299 -3.00 -11.80 8.09
C LYS A 299 -1.79 -11.77 7.17
N SER A 300 -1.99 -11.95 5.87
CA SER A 300 -0.90 -11.89 4.88
C SER A 300 -0.24 -10.52 4.86
N LEU A 301 -1.01 -9.44 4.92
CA LEU A 301 -0.48 -8.07 4.95
C LEU A 301 0.35 -7.79 6.21
N ALA A 302 -0.12 -8.21 7.38
CA ALA A 302 0.62 -8.07 8.64
C ALA A 302 1.94 -8.86 8.62
N ILE A 303 1.95 -10.07 8.02
CA ILE A 303 3.18 -10.85 7.82
C ILE A 303 4.15 -10.10 6.91
N PHE A 304 3.67 -9.61 5.77
CA PHE A 304 4.49 -8.87 4.80
C PHE A 304 5.16 -7.65 5.45
N GLU A 305 4.37 -6.79 6.11
CA GLU A 305 4.89 -5.58 6.77
C GLU A 305 5.84 -5.90 7.92
N LEU A 306 5.55 -6.91 8.75
CA LEU A 306 6.47 -7.35 9.79
C LEU A 306 7.81 -7.80 9.19
N SER A 307 7.77 -8.59 8.12
CA SER A 307 8.96 -9.11 7.45
C SER A 307 9.82 -8.00 6.86
N SER A 308 9.19 -7.00 6.23
CA SER A 308 9.88 -5.83 5.67
C SER A 308 10.44 -4.88 6.72
N ALA A 309 9.90 -4.90 7.95
CA ALA A 309 10.34 -4.05 9.06
C ALA A 309 11.41 -4.68 9.97
N LEU A 310 11.83 -5.93 9.71
CA LEU A 310 12.85 -6.61 10.52
C LEU A 310 14.22 -5.95 10.36
N THR A 311 14.87 -5.74 11.49
CA THR A 311 16.25 -5.27 11.61
C THR A 311 16.99 -6.11 12.67
N ILE A 312 18.31 -6.05 12.65
CA ILE A 312 19.14 -6.66 13.70
C ILE A 312 18.67 -6.19 15.10
N GLN A 313 18.32 -4.91 15.25
CA GLN A 313 17.94 -4.34 16.55
C GLN A 313 16.59 -4.84 17.07
N ASN A 314 15.65 -5.22 16.20
CA ASN A 314 14.28 -5.56 16.61
C ASN A 314 13.92 -7.05 16.48
N VAL A 315 14.68 -7.85 15.72
CA VAL A 315 14.30 -9.22 15.37
C VAL A 315 14.06 -10.12 16.59
N VAL A 316 14.84 -9.96 17.66
CA VAL A 316 14.70 -10.74 18.88
C VAL A 316 13.39 -10.42 19.61
N GLU A 317 13.05 -9.15 19.71
CA GLU A 317 11.82 -8.70 20.36
C GLU A 317 10.59 -9.16 19.58
N VAL A 318 10.61 -9.02 18.25
CA VAL A 318 9.54 -9.51 17.37
C VAL A 318 9.37 -11.03 17.48
N TYR A 319 10.47 -11.78 17.51
CA TYR A 319 10.44 -13.24 17.69
C TYR A 319 9.77 -13.62 19.01
N VAL A 320 10.17 -12.98 20.12
CA VAL A 320 9.59 -13.21 21.45
C VAL A 320 8.10 -12.87 21.48
N ASP A 321 7.68 -11.74 20.90
CA ASP A 321 6.26 -11.35 20.81
C ASP A 321 5.41 -12.35 20.00
N VAL A 322 6.01 -13.01 19.02
CA VAL A 322 5.34 -14.02 18.20
C VAL A 322 5.15 -15.34 18.94
N ILE A 323 6.15 -15.78 19.71
CA ILE A 323 6.08 -17.06 20.43
C ILE A 323 5.42 -16.96 21.81
N SER A 324 5.33 -15.76 22.39
CA SER A 324 4.79 -15.54 23.74
C SER A 324 3.26 -15.57 23.82
N ALA A 325 2.55 -15.60 22.69
CA ALA A 325 1.09 -15.64 22.66
C ALA A 325 0.56 -16.57 21.55
N LEU A 326 -0.56 -17.24 21.84
CA LEU A 326 -1.24 -18.16 20.93
C LEU A 326 -2.31 -17.45 20.08
N PRO A 327 -2.56 -17.93 18.85
CA PRO A 327 -1.74 -18.90 18.12
C PRO A 327 -0.36 -18.31 17.75
N ILE A 328 0.65 -19.18 17.65
CA ILE A 328 1.99 -18.79 17.19
C ILE A 328 1.92 -18.47 15.71
N ILE A 329 2.50 -17.34 15.31
CA ILE A 329 2.60 -16.94 13.90
C ILE A 329 3.80 -17.66 13.27
N GLU A 330 3.63 -18.95 12.93
CA GLU A 330 4.73 -19.81 12.47
C GLU A 330 5.50 -19.22 11.30
N SER A 331 4.83 -18.56 10.34
CA SER A 331 5.51 -17.90 9.22
C SER A 331 6.50 -16.83 9.68
N ILE A 332 6.12 -15.95 10.61
CA ILE A 332 7.03 -14.91 11.13
C ILE A 332 8.10 -15.50 12.03
N LYS A 333 7.75 -16.51 12.83
CA LYS A 333 8.73 -17.24 13.65
C LYS A 333 9.85 -17.78 12.77
N THR A 334 9.53 -18.49 11.68
CA THR A 334 10.53 -19.00 10.73
C THR A 334 11.32 -17.87 10.06
N ILE A 335 10.67 -16.76 9.67
CA ILE A 335 11.36 -15.61 9.07
C ILE A 335 12.37 -15.00 10.05
N CYS A 336 11.98 -14.82 11.32
CA CYS A 336 12.89 -14.31 12.35
C CYS A 336 14.04 -15.28 12.62
N GLU A 337 13.78 -16.59 12.69
CA GLU A 337 14.82 -17.61 12.86
C GLU A 337 15.86 -17.57 11.73
N ASN A 338 15.40 -17.48 10.48
CA ASN A 338 16.28 -17.36 9.32
C ASN A 338 17.10 -16.06 9.35
N TYR A 339 16.45 -14.94 9.66
CA TYR A 339 17.12 -13.64 9.74
C TYR A 339 18.19 -13.63 10.85
N MET A 340 17.87 -14.17 12.02
CA MET A 340 18.82 -14.29 13.13
C MET A 340 19.97 -15.24 12.80
N GLN A 341 19.71 -16.34 12.09
CA GLN A 341 20.76 -17.24 11.61
C GLN A 341 21.74 -16.55 10.67
N GLU A 342 21.24 -15.76 9.71
CA GLU A 342 22.08 -15.01 8.76
C GLU A 342 22.91 -13.90 9.44
N ASN A 343 22.41 -13.34 10.55
CA ASN A 343 23.03 -12.22 11.26
C ASN A 343 23.55 -12.60 12.66
N MET A 344 23.82 -13.90 12.89
CA MET A 344 24.07 -14.46 14.23
C MET A 344 25.14 -13.71 15.02
N ALA A 345 26.27 -13.36 14.38
CA ALA A 345 27.38 -12.71 15.03
C ALA A 345 26.98 -11.38 15.70
N GLU A 346 26.09 -10.62 15.09
CA GLU A 346 25.60 -9.35 15.65
C GLU A 346 24.46 -9.60 16.65
N VAL A 347 23.53 -10.50 16.31
CA VAL A 347 22.35 -10.81 17.13
C VAL A 347 22.71 -11.31 18.53
N VAL A 348 23.69 -12.21 18.66
CA VAL A 348 24.07 -12.77 19.98
C VAL A 348 24.71 -11.73 20.93
N ARG A 349 25.13 -10.58 20.40
CA ARG A 349 25.69 -9.47 21.19
C ARG A 349 24.63 -8.48 21.65
N LEU A 350 23.38 -8.62 21.21
CA LEU A 350 22.32 -7.68 21.55
C LEU A 350 21.90 -7.83 23.02
N PRO A 351 21.61 -6.72 23.71
CA PRO A 351 21.02 -6.75 25.05
C PRO A 351 19.70 -7.56 25.08
N SER A 352 18.86 -7.40 24.05
CA SER A 352 17.61 -8.14 23.91
C SER A 352 17.84 -9.65 23.84
N PHE A 353 18.87 -10.12 23.13
CA PHE A 353 19.23 -11.54 23.06
C PHE A 353 19.78 -12.06 24.40
N THR A 354 20.74 -11.34 24.99
CA THR A 354 21.36 -11.74 26.26
C THR A 354 20.39 -11.73 27.46
N SER A 355 19.28 -11.00 27.34
CA SER A 355 18.22 -10.97 28.35
C SER A 355 17.20 -12.12 28.26
N LEU A 356 17.29 -12.97 27.22
CA LEU A 356 16.35 -14.08 27.03
C LEU A 356 16.47 -15.14 28.14
N PRO A 357 15.35 -15.84 28.49
CA PRO A 357 15.41 -17.01 29.36
C PRO A 357 16.40 -18.06 28.83
N GLN A 358 17.20 -18.66 29.71
CA GLN A 358 18.29 -19.57 29.34
C GLN A 358 17.85 -20.69 28.39
N GLY A 359 16.66 -21.29 28.60
CA GLY A 359 16.14 -22.34 27.73
C GLY A 359 15.90 -21.87 26.29
N LEU A 360 15.30 -20.68 26.13
CA LEU A 360 15.01 -20.09 24.82
C LEU A 360 16.29 -19.64 24.11
N MET A 361 17.25 -19.10 24.88
CA MET A 361 18.55 -18.72 24.35
C MET A 361 19.30 -19.94 23.79
N LEU A 362 19.30 -21.06 24.52
CA LEU A 362 19.93 -22.31 24.07
C LEU A 362 19.24 -22.86 22.82
N GLU A 363 17.91 -22.85 22.77
CA GLU A 363 17.13 -23.27 21.59
C GLU A 363 17.49 -22.42 20.36
N LEU A 364 17.53 -21.10 20.51
CA LEU A 364 17.88 -20.18 19.42
C LEU A 364 19.32 -20.38 18.96
N ILE A 365 20.28 -20.52 19.89
CA ILE A 365 21.69 -20.79 19.53
C ILE A 365 21.80 -22.11 18.77
N GLN A 366 21.14 -23.17 19.24
CA GLN A 366 21.12 -24.45 18.54
C GLN A 366 20.59 -24.30 17.12
N LYS A 367 19.41 -23.67 16.95
CA LYS A 367 18.83 -23.42 15.62
C LYS A 367 19.73 -22.59 14.70
N MET A 368 20.29 -21.49 15.20
CA MET A 368 21.17 -20.64 14.39
C MET A 368 22.44 -21.40 13.94
N THR A 369 22.97 -22.30 14.78
CA THR A 369 24.18 -23.08 14.51
C THR A 369 23.96 -24.32 13.65
N GLU A 370 22.71 -24.73 13.36
CA GLU A 370 22.41 -25.96 12.60
C GLU A 370 23.03 -26.00 11.19
N LYS A 371 23.20 -24.85 10.52
CA LYS A 371 23.87 -24.77 9.20
C LYS A 371 25.40 -24.83 9.25
N MET A 372 26.03 -24.71 10.43
CA MET A 372 27.50 -24.81 10.56
C MET A 372 28.01 -26.26 10.64
N LYS A 373 27.11 -27.25 10.51
CA LYS A 373 27.45 -28.69 10.53
C LYS A 373 27.84 -29.28 9.16
N ILE A 374 28.21 -28.46 8.17
CA ILE A 374 28.69 -28.92 6.86
C ILE A 374 30.16 -28.59 6.69
#